data_AF-A0A7X7R9F6-F1
#
_entry.id   AF-A0A7X7R9F6-F1
#
_cell.length_a   1.000
_cell.length_b   1.000
_cell.length_c   1.000
_cell.angle_alpha   90.00
_cell.angle_beta   90.00
_cell.angle_gamma   90.00
#
_symmetry.space_group_name_H-M   'P 1'
#
loop_
_entity.id
_entity.type
_entity.pdbx_description
1 polymer ?
#
loop_
_entity_poly.entity_id
_entity_poly.type
_entity_poly.pdbx_seq_one_letter_code
_entity_poly.pdbx_strand_id
1 'polypeptide(L)' 'DPGNLTNRSPWPLLHIIREESLEKAIEHYPDVDGIPERNVARMKTLSAAEKERLFPYLFG' A
#
# COMPACT_ATOMS: atom_id res chain seq x y z
N ASP A 1 -8.99 9.70 -2.52
CA ASP A 1 -7.77 10.17 -1.83
C ASP A 1 -6.53 9.57 -2.49
N PRO A 2 -5.60 10.38 -3.01
CA PRO A 2 -4.31 9.91 -3.56
C PRO A 2 -3.45 9.10 -2.58
N GLY A 3 -3.65 9.27 -1.26
CA GLY A 3 -2.93 8.50 -0.23
C GLY A 3 -3.22 7.00 -0.26
N ASN A 4 -4.35 6.59 -0.84
CA ASN A 4 -4.87 5.21 -0.79
C ASN A 4 -4.91 4.55 -2.18
N LEU A 5 -4.10 5.00 -3.16
CA LEU A 5 -4.10 4.37 -4.50
C LEU A 5 -3.67 2.90 -4.45
N THR A 6 -2.83 2.52 -3.47
CA THR A 6 -2.40 1.14 -3.23
C THR A 6 -3.53 0.22 -2.79
N ASN A 7 -4.66 0.76 -2.32
CA ASN A 7 -5.83 -0.02 -1.92
C ASN A 7 -6.80 -0.30 -3.09
N ARG A 8 -6.42 0.10 -4.30
CA ARG A 8 -7.19 -0.15 -5.51
C ARG A 8 -6.54 -1.29 -6.29
N SER A 9 -7.36 -2.02 -7.01
CA SER A 9 -6.95 -3.10 -7.89
C SER A 9 -7.78 -3.03 -9.17
N PRO A 10 -7.22 -3.38 -10.34
CA PRO A 10 -7.99 -3.45 -11.58
C PRO A 10 -9.06 -4.55 -11.54
N TRP A 11 -8.88 -5.56 -10.69
CA TRP A 11 -9.78 -6.71 -10.55
C TRP A 11 -10.15 -6.96 -9.09
N PRO A 12 -11.30 -7.61 -8.82
CA PRO A 12 -11.63 -8.07 -7.46
C PRO A 12 -10.52 -8.94 -6.88
N LEU A 13 -10.11 -8.67 -5.63
CA LEU A 13 -9.05 -9.40 -4.94
C LEU A 13 -9.58 -10.05 -3.66
N LEU A 14 -9.22 -11.32 -3.46
CA LEU A 14 -9.34 -12.03 -2.19
C LEU A 14 -7.93 -12.27 -1.64
N HIS A 15 -7.60 -11.62 -0.52
CA HIS A 15 -6.33 -11.86 0.16
C HIS A 15 -6.50 -12.95 1.22
N ILE A 16 -5.68 -14.01 1.13
CA ILE A 16 -5.58 -15.03 2.17
C ILE A 16 -4.21 -14.87 2.82
N ILE A 17 -4.20 -14.49 4.09
CA ILE A 17 -2.99 -14.23 4.86
C ILE A 17 -2.99 -15.17 6.06
N ARG A 18 -1.83 -15.74 6.38
CA ARG A 18 -1.64 -16.58 7.57
C ARG A 18 -1.26 -15.71 8.75
N GLU A 19 -2.11 -15.68 9.76
CA GLU A 19 -1.93 -14.87 10.97
C GLU A 19 -0.61 -15.20 11.69
N GLU A 20 -0.28 -16.48 11.88
CA GLU A 20 0.97 -16.91 12.52
C GLU A 20 2.23 -16.39 11.80
N SER A 21 2.19 -16.25 10.46
CA SER A 21 3.32 -15.67 9.71
C SER A 21 3.39 -14.16 9.87
N LEU A 22 2.23 -13.51 10.02
CA LEU A 22 2.13 -12.06 10.22
C LEU A 22 2.64 -11.67 11.62
N GLU A 23 2.23 -12.39 12.66
CA GLU A 23 2.69 -12.16 14.04
C GLU A 23 4.21 -12.21 14.16
N LYS A 24 4.84 -13.24 13.59
CA LYS A 24 6.31 -13.36 13.55
C LYS A 24 6.97 -12.17 12.86
N ALA A 25 6.37 -11.64 11.80
CA ALA A 25 6.92 -10.47 11.12
C ALA A 25 6.79 -9.20 11.97
N ILE A 26 5.69 -9.07 12.71
CA ILE A 26 5.43 -7.93 13.61
C ILE A 26 6.43 -7.91 14.76
N GLU A 27 6.70 -9.07 15.39
CA GLU A 27 7.67 -9.18 16.50
C GLU A 27 9.09 -8.69 16.15
N HIS A 28 9.47 -8.78 14.87
CA HIS A 28 10.81 -8.43 14.40
C HIS A 28 10.89 -7.06 13.75
N TYR A 29 9.76 -6.35 13.57
CA TYR A 29 9.74 -5.03 12.93
C TYR A 29 9.52 -3.91 13.96
N PRO A 30 10.43 -2.93 14.08
CA PRO A 30 10.46 -2.01 15.23
C PRO A 30 9.35 -0.95 15.27
N ASP A 31 8.65 -0.69 14.16
CA ASP A 31 7.61 0.34 14.06
C ASP A 31 6.54 -0.07 13.05
N VAL A 32 5.73 -1.06 13.41
CA VAL A 32 4.63 -1.54 12.55
C VAL A 32 3.51 -0.51 12.48
N ASP A 33 3.21 0.15 13.59
CA ASP A 33 2.11 1.11 13.70
C ASP A 33 2.32 2.35 12.83
N GLY A 34 3.57 2.75 12.56
CA GLY A 34 3.88 3.88 11.67
C GLY A 34 3.92 3.56 10.18
N ILE A 35 3.77 2.28 9.79
CA ILE A 35 3.76 1.87 8.37
C ILE A 35 2.65 2.56 7.57
N PRO A 36 1.38 2.60 8.04
CA PRO A 36 0.29 3.25 7.32
C PRO A 36 0.56 4.73 7.03
N GLU A 37 1.01 5.50 8.03
CA GLU A 37 1.29 6.94 7.92
C GLU A 37 2.43 7.19 6.93
N ARG A 38 3.52 6.41 7.03
CA ARG A 38 4.65 6.49 6.10
C ARG A 38 4.22 6.21 4.66
N ASN A 39 3.37 5.21 4.45
CA ASN A 39 2.85 4.86 3.13
C ASN A 39 1.97 5.99 2.56
N VAL A 40 1.05 6.54 3.37
CA VAL A 40 0.21 7.67 2.95
C VAL A 40 1.06 8.90 2.63
N ALA A 41 2.04 9.22 3.47
CA ALA A 41 2.97 10.33 3.22
C ALA A 41 3.73 10.13 1.90
N ARG A 42 4.28 8.94 1.68
CA ARG A 42 4.96 8.60 0.42
C ARG A 42 4.01 8.75 -0.77
N MET A 43 2.80 8.21 -0.70
CA MET A 43 1.80 8.30 -1.77
C MET A 43 1.41 9.73 -2.12
N LYS A 44 1.35 10.63 -1.12
CA LYS A 44 1.10 12.06 -1.33
C LYS A 44 2.25 12.77 -2.05
N THR A 45 3.49 12.30 -1.91
CA THR A 45 4.67 12.91 -2.56
C THR A 45 4.85 12.55 -4.03
N LEU A 46 4.13 11.53 -4.53
CA LEU A 46 4.25 11.10 -5.93
C LEU A 46 3.70 12.16 -6.90
N SER A 47 4.46 12.44 -7.96
CA SER A 47 4.04 13.27 -9.09
C SER A 47 2.93 12.59 -9.91
N ALA A 48 2.27 13.35 -10.79
CA ALA A 48 1.26 12.82 -11.70
C ALA A 48 1.84 11.73 -12.62
N ALA A 49 3.00 11.99 -13.22
CA ALA A 49 3.69 11.03 -14.10
C ALA A 49 4.07 9.74 -13.37
N GLU A 50 4.50 9.82 -12.10
CA GLU A 50 4.78 8.62 -11.30
C GLU A 50 3.51 7.84 -10.98
N LYS A 51 2.40 8.52 -10.69
CA LYS A 51 1.11 7.89 -10.43
C LYS A 51 0.58 7.16 -11.66
N GLU A 52 0.65 7.78 -12.83
CA GLU A 52 0.29 7.14 -14.11
C GLU A 52 1.17 5.92 -14.40
N ARG A 53 2.48 6.03 -14.17
CA ARG A 53 3.42 4.92 -14.38
C ARG A 53 3.19 3.75 -13.42
N LEU A 54 2.90 4.02 -12.14
CA LEU A 54 2.76 3.00 -11.10
C LEU A 54 1.35 2.39 -11.04
N PHE A 55 0.33 3.17 -11.38
CA PHE A 55 -1.07 2.75 -11.34
C PHE A 55 -1.77 3.02 -12.68
N PRO A 56 -1.26 2.50 -13.81
CA PRO A 56 -1.80 2.84 -15.14
C PRO A 56 -3.29 2.50 -15.27
N TYR A 57 -3.76 1.47 -14.56
CA TYR A 57 -5.17 1.06 -14.53
C TYR A 57 -6.12 2.04 -13.81
N LEU A 58 -5.59 3.09 -13.16
CA LEU A 58 -6.39 4.13 -12.49
C LEU A 58 -6.51 5.43 -13.30
N PHE A 59 -5.68 5.59 -14.33
CA PHE A 59 -5.54 6.84 -15.09
C PHE A 59 -5.68 6.63 -16.61
N GLY A 60 -5.91 5.38 -17.04
CA GLY A 60 -6.22 5.00 -18.42
C GLY A 60 -7.72 4.92 -18.72
#